data_AF-A0A497I364-F1
#
_entry.id   AF-A0A497I364-F1
#
_cell.length_a   1.000
_cell.length_b   1.000
_cell.length_c   1.000
_cell.angle_alpha   90.00
_cell.angle_beta   90.00
_cell.angle_gamma   90.00
#
_symmetry.space_group_name_H-M   'P 1'
#
loop_
_entity.id
_entity.type
_entity.pdbx_description
1 polymer ?
#
loop_
_entity_poly.entity_id
_entity_poly.type
_entity_poly.pdbx_seq_one_letter_code
_entity_poly.pdbx_strand_id
1 'polypeptide(L)'
;MRALMEFYPVDVDYIDEGGNSVVRIFGVTEEGERVIVLDRNFHQYFYVRFKNPEKVVEKVKKLKVDKYKVVDAKVEEMKRLGEPIKVVRIWVNHPSAVKVILDECEKMEGFVEKYERDISFYKRYIMDKKLVMFARTRVEGRMIKEKPMVFDATSVKPLNGEDLKDIKFIAFDIETYNLRGNPRPDVDPIIMISLYFSDGRKKLLTTKKIRKDYVENLEDEASMLLRFIKIIREERPLFLVGYNSDLFDMPYLKARMDKYKLKMDFGWDGSSGKFVRRGRQYGMRFKGLIHVDLYPFIMNILGPNLKTEVYGLDAVAKELLGEGKDEMNKGDMWRMWEYGGKELEKLAEYSLKDAYLTGKLMEKLLFQLIEISKLTSLPLYDVCRIGYSQYVESYLMSHIRAFKELIPNRPTQEEIS
;
A
#
# COMPACT_ATOMS: atom_id res chain seq x y z
N MET A 1 -6.08 14.35 -29.02
CA MET A 1 -6.63 15.55 -28.36
C MET A 1 -6.03 15.63 -26.97
N ARG A 2 -5.48 16.78 -26.55
CA ARG A 2 -5.03 16.95 -25.16
C ARG A 2 -6.27 17.06 -24.27
N ALA A 3 -6.33 16.22 -23.25
CA ALA A 3 -7.40 16.18 -22.25
C ALA A 3 -6.84 16.65 -20.91
N LEU A 4 -7.68 17.35 -20.16
CA LEU A 4 -7.41 17.83 -18.80
C LEU A 4 -8.40 17.13 -17.87
N MET A 5 -7.91 16.60 -16.76
CA MET A 5 -8.71 15.89 -15.78
C MET A 5 -8.20 16.18 -14.37
N GLU A 6 -9.10 16.16 -13.40
CA GLU A 6 -8.77 16.23 -11.98
C GLU A 6 -9.11 14.91 -11.30
N PHE A 7 -8.25 14.49 -10.37
CA PHE A 7 -8.35 13.22 -9.67
C PHE A 7 -7.62 13.31 -8.33
N TYR A 8 -7.85 12.31 -7.48
CA TYR A 8 -7.26 12.16 -6.16
C TYR A 8 -6.31 10.96 -6.19
N PRO A 9 -4.98 11.16 -6.09
CA PRO A 9 -4.01 10.07 -6.10
C PRO A 9 -4.11 9.29 -4.79
N VAL A 10 -4.13 7.96 -4.86
CA VAL A 10 -4.30 7.07 -3.70
C VAL A 10 -3.15 6.08 -3.56
N ASP A 11 -2.51 5.72 -4.68
CA ASP A 11 -1.33 4.88 -4.68
C ASP A 11 -0.38 5.25 -5.83
N VAL A 12 0.90 4.91 -5.68
CA VAL A 12 1.93 5.16 -6.70
C VAL A 12 2.86 3.96 -6.81
N ASP A 13 3.10 3.53 -8.04
CA ASP A 13 4.16 2.56 -8.35
C ASP A 13 4.86 2.90 -9.68
N TYR A 14 5.59 1.95 -10.25
CA TYR A 14 6.14 2.07 -11.59
C TYR A 14 6.11 0.74 -12.34
N ILE A 15 6.29 0.81 -13.66
CA ILE A 15 6.51 -0.32 -14.56
C ILE A 15 7.75 -0.10 -15.42
N ASP A 16 8.31 -1.19 -15.96
CA ASP A 16 9.30 -1.13 -17.03
C ASP A 16 8.56 -1.07 -18.37
N GLU A 17 8.91 -0.09 -19.19
CA GLU A 17 8.47 0.05 -20.58
C GLU A 17 9.70 0.28 -21.46
N GLY A 18 10.10 -0.77 -22.19
CA GLY A 18 11.25 -0.71 -23.10
C GLY A 18 12.57 -0.39 -22.40
N GLY A 19 12.78 -0.86 -21.16
CA GLY A 19 13.98 -0.58 -20.36
C GLY A 19 14.01 0.80 -19.71
N ASN A 20 12.92 1.56 -19.76
CA ASN A 20 12.74 2.79 -18.99
C ASN A 20 11.66 2.59 -17.95
N SER A 21 11.72 3.33 -16.85
CA SER A 21 10.64 3.33 -15.86
C SER A 21 9.57 4.34 -16.17
N VAL A 22 8.32 3.91 -16.07
CA VAL A 22 7.13 4.74 -16.19
C VAL A 22 6.43 4.73 -14.84
N VAL A 23 6.23 5.91 -14.26
CA VAL A 23 5.50 6.06 -13.01
C VAL A 23 4.02 5.83 -13.29
N ARG A 24 3.34 5.11 -12.39
CA ARG A 24 1.88 4.99 -12.40
C ARG A 24 1.31 5.57 -11.12
N ILE A 25 0.38 6.49 -11.28
CA ILE A 25 -0.40 7.07 -10.20
C ILE A 25 -1.81 6.48 -10.31
N PHE A 26 -2.21 5.75 -9.29
CA PHE A 26 -3.58 5.27 -9.17
C PHE A 26 -4.37 6.32 -8.41
N GLY A 27 -5.59 6.58 -8.83
CA GLY A 27 -6.46 7.51 -8.13
C GLY A 27 -7.91 7.45 -8.59
N VAL A 28 -8.73 8.30 -8.00
CA VAL A 28 -10.16 8.36 -8.32
C VAL A 28 -10.58 9.76 -8.75
N THR A 29 -11.57 9.88 -9.63
CA THR A 29 -12.21 11.17 -9.90
C THR A 29 -13.13 11.56 -8.73
N GLU A 30 -13.69 12.77 -8.77
CA GLU A 30 -14.67 13.24 -7.79
C GLU A 30 -15.93 12.35 -7.76
N GLU A 31 -16.29 11.78 -8.91
CA GLU A 31 -17.40 10.82 -9.06
C GLU A 31 -17.04 9.39 -8.64
N GLY A 32 -15.80 9.15 -8.17
CA GLY A 32 -15.31 7.85 -7.74
C GLY A 32 -14.85 6.92 -8.86
N GLU A 33 -14.67 7.41 -10.09
CA GLU A 33 -14.16 6.58 -11.19
C GLU A 33 -12.65 6.36 -11.09
N ARG A 34 -12.22 5.12 -11.38
CA ARG A 34 -10.81 4.70 -11.21
C ARG A 34 -9.96 5.18 -12.38
N VAL A 35 -8.83 5.78 -12.04
CA VAL A 35 -7.84 6.38 -12.94
C VAL A 35 -6.46 5.80 -12.70
N ILE A 36 -5.74 5.56 -13.80
CA ILE A 36 -4.31 5.25 -13.81
C ILE A 36 -3.60 6.30 -14.68
N VAL A 37 -2.78 7.15 -14.07
CA VAL A 37 -1.98 8.15 -14.77
C VAL A 37 -0.56 7.62 -14.97
N LEU A 38 -0.06 7.66 -16.20
CA LEU A 38 1.30 7.28 -16.58
C LEU A 38 2.15 8.54 -16.75
N ASP A 39 3.21 8.71 -15.96
CA ASP A 39 4.24 9.76 -16.18
C ASP A 39 5.55 9.11 -16.66
N ARG A 40 5.88 9.35 -17.93
CA ARG A 40 7.10 8.86 -18.61
C ARG A 40 8.28 9.83 -18.50
N ASN A 41 8.05 11.04 -17.99
CA ASN A 41 9.03 12.13 -17.98
C ASN A 41 9.84 12.19 -16.68
N PHE A 42 9.63 11.24 -15.77
CA PHE A 42 10.32 11.19 -14.49
C PHE A 42 11.40 10.10 -14.49
N HIS A 43 12.61 10.49 -14.10
CA HIS A 43 13.76 9.59 -14.02
C HIS A 43 14.29 9.51 -12.60
N GLN A 44 14.63 8.30 -12.17
CA GLN A 44 15.29 8.09 -10.89
C GLN A 44 16.64 8.78 -10.90
N TYR A 45 17.05 9.34 -9.78
CA TYR A 45 18.39 9.91 -9.65
C TYR A 45 18.98 9.67 -8.27
N PHE A 46 20.29 9.88 -8.19
CA PHE A 46 21.08 9.89 -6.96
C PHE A 46 22.18 10.95 -7.11
N TYR A 47 22.93 11.21 -6.04
CA TYR A 47 24.05 12.14 -6.09
C TYR A 47 25.37 11.46 -5.77
N VAL A 48 26.43 11.95 -6.41
CA VAL A 48 27.81 11.54 -6.14
C VAL A 48 28.68 12.77 -5.98
N ARG A 49 29.47 12.82 -4.91
CA ARG A 49 30.52 13.80 -4.70
C ARG A 49 31.80 13.28 -5.33
N PHE A 50 32.39 14.11 -6.18
CA PHE A 50 33.73 13.93 -6.73
C PHE A 50 34.66 15.05 -6.27
N LYS A 51 35.97 14.84 -6.28
CA LYS A 51 36.97 15.89 -6.00
C LYS A 51 36.90 17.05 -7.02
N ASN A 52 36.62 16.74 -8.29
CA ASN A 52 36.52 17.69 -9.40
C ASN A 52 35.26 17.42 -10.25
N PRO A 53 34.04 17.71 -9.75
CA PRO A 53 32.79 17.31 -10.39
C PRO A 53 32.63 17.86 -11.82
N GLU A 54 33.11 19.08 -12.08
CA GLU A 54 33.06 19.73 -13.39
C GLU A 54 33.88 18.99 -14.46
N LYS A 55 34.96 18.32 -14.07
CA LYS A 55 35.81 17.56 -15.01
C LYS A 55 35.26 16.18 -15.35
N VAL A 56 34.41 15.62 -14.48
CA VAL A 56 33.92 14.24 -14.61
C VAL A 56 32.49 14.14 -15.13
N VAL A 57 31.67 15.19 -15.01
CA VAL A 57 30.23 15.15 -15.37
C VAL A 57 29.99 14.69 -16.82
N GLU A 58 30.80 15.13 -17.78
CA GLU A 58 30.68 14.73 -19.19
C GLU A 58 31.06 13.26 -19.43
N LYS A 59 31.93 12.68 -18.59
CA LYS A 59 32.20 11.24 -18.60
C LYS A 59 31.04 10.47 -17.98
N VAL A 60 30.50 10.95 -16.86
CA VAL A 60 29.34 10.36 -16.17
C VAL A 60 28.12 10.29 -17.09
N LYS A 61 27.82 11.35 -17.87
CA LYS A 61 26.73 11.36 -18.86
C LYS A 61 26.80 10.22 -19.89
N LYS A 62 28.00 9.69 -20.14
CA LYS A 62 28.24 8.62 -21.12
C LYS A 62 28.19 7.22 -20.53
N LEU A 63 28.02 7.09 -19.20
CA LEU A 63 27.98 5.79 -18.54
C LEU A 63 26.76 4.99 -19.00
N LYS A 64 27.06 3.77 -19.46
CA LYS A 64 26.08 2.77 -19.88
C LYS A 64 26.64 1.38 -19.63
N VAL A 65 25.82 0.51 -19.06
CA VAL A 65 26.10 -0.90 -18.84
C VAL A 65 24.86 -1.68 -19.30
N ASP A 66 25.00 -2.46 -20.36
CA ASP A 66 23.89 -3.15 -21.04
C ASP A 66 22.71 -2.22 -21.38
N LYS A 67 21.56 -2.46 -20.75
CA LYS A 67 20.33 -1.67 -20.87
C LYS A 67 20.27 -0.47 -19.91
N TYR A 68 21.14 -0.42 -18.91
CA TYR A 68 21.17 0.64 -17.91
C TYR A 68 22.06 1.78 -18.37
N LYS A 69 21.55 3.01 -18.30
CA LYS A 69 22.26 4.19 -18.80
C LYS A 69 21.94 5.43 -17.96
N VAL A 70 22.89 6.36 -17.97
CA VAL A 70 22.63 7.73 -17.55
C VAL A 70 21.76 8.42 -18.60
N VAL A 71 20.67 9.02 -18.14
CA VAL A 71 19.78 9.86 -18.96
C VAL A 71 20.31 11.28 -19.02
N ASP A 72 20.76 11.80 -17.88
CA ASP A 72 21.40 13.10 -17.75
C ASP A 72 22.27 13.13 -16.49
N ALA A 73 23.23 14.05 -16.42
CA ALA A 73 23.97 14.33 -15.21
C ALA A 73 24.36 15.81 -15.13
N LYS A 74 24.25 16.42 -13.95
CA LYS A 74 24.50 17.85 -13.75
C LYS A 74 25.25 18.09 -12.45
N VAL A 75 26.18 19.04 -12.47
CA VAL A 75 26.82 19.53 -11.24
C VAL A 75 25.84 20.48 -10.57
N GLU A 76 25.55 20.23 -9.29
CA GLU A 76 24.67 21.03 -8.46
C GLU A 76 25.39 21.37 -7.15
N GLU A 77 25.13 22.58 -6.63
CA GLU A 77 25.52 22.95 -5.28
C GLU A 77 24.38 22.59 -4.33
N MET A 78 24.70 21.72 -3.38
CA MET A 78 23.81 21.19 -2.35
C MET A 78 24.45 21.45 -0.98
N LYS A 79 23.76 21.06 0.09
CA LYS A 79 24.26 21.12 1.46
C LYS A 79 24.37 19.72 2.05
N ARG A 80 25.37 19.54 2.92
CA ARG A 80 25.55 18.39 3.82
C ARG A 80 25.72 18.92 5.23
N LEU A 81 24.76 18.64 6.10
CA LEU A 81 24.71 19.17 7.47
C LEU A 81 24.89 20.69 7.49
N GLY A 82 24.23 21.39 6.56
CA GLY A 82 24.33 22.84 6.40
C GLY A 82 25.52 23.34 5.57
N GLU A 83 26.57 22.53 5.41
CA GLU A 83 27.77 22.93 4.68
C GLU A 83 27.61 22.77 3.16
N PRO A 84 27.92 23.81 2.35
CA PRO A 84 27.78 23.74 0.91
C PRO A 84 28.80 22.76 0.29
N ILE A 85 28.30 21.85 -0.55
CA ILE A 85 29.11 20.92 -1.32
C ILE A 85 28.66 20.87 -2.78
N LYS A 86 29.61 20.66 -3.69
CA LYS A 86 29.32 20.37 -5.10
C LYS A 86 29.19 18.87 -5.31
N VAL A 87 28.10 18.46 -5.93
CA VAL A 87 27.79 17.07 -6.27
C VAL A 87 27.37 16.95 -7.72
N VAL A 88 27.53 15.77 -8.30
CA VAL A 88 26.93 15.41 -9.57
C VAL A 88 25.61 14.71 -9.28
N ARG A 89 24.49 15.30 -9.69
CA ARG A 89 23.19 14.64 -9.74
C ARG A 89 23.13 13.81 -11.01
N ILE A 90 22.79 12.52 -10.88
CA ILE A 90 22.83 11.55 -11.98
C ILE A 90 21.44 10.95 -12.15
N TRP A 91 20.78 11.25 -13.26
CA TRP A 91 19.50 10.65 -13.62
C TRP A 91 19.73 9.40 -14.46
N VAL A 92 19.00 8.34 -14.14
CA VAL A 92 19.11 7.04 -14.81
C VAL A 92 17.77 6.59 -15.38
N ASN A 93 17.81 5.72 -16.40
CA ASN A 93 16.62 5.30 -17.13
C ASN A 93 15.70 4.38 -16.33
N HIS A 94 16.22 3.66 -15.33
CA HIS A 94 15.50 2.68 -14.54
C HIS A 94 16.02 2.64 -13.09
N PRO A 95 15.20 2.42 -12.04
CA PRO A 95 15.65 2.32 -10.65
C PRO A 95 16.75 1.28 -10.43
N SER A 96 16.68 0.14 -11.12
CA SER A 96 17.74 -0.88 -11.09
C SER A 96 19.09 -0.41 -11.65
N ALA A 97 19.09 0.64 -12.48
CA ALA A 97 20.32 1.24 -12.99
C ALA A 97 21.11 1.99 -11.90
N VAL A 98 20.45 2.41 -10.80
CA VAL A 98 21.11 3.17 -9.72
C VAL A 98 22.34 2.44 -9.22
N LYS A 99 22.21 1.15 -8.87
CA LYS A 99 23.33 0.36 -8.38
C LYS A 99 24.42 0.21 -9.45
N VAL A 100 24.02 -0.20 -10.66
CA VAL A 100 24.98 -0.51 -11.75
C VAL A 100 25.78 0.72 -12.17
N ILE A 101 25.13 1.88 -12.32
CA ILE A 101 25.81 3.13 -12.69
C ILE A 101 26.66 3.68 -11.54
N LEU A 102 26.17 3.54 -10.30
CA LEU A 102 26.93 3.94 -9.12
C LEU A 102 28.22 3.11 -8.97
N ASP A 103 28.16 1.80 -9.21
CA ASP A 103 29.34 0.92 -9.18
C ASP A 103 30.41 1.38 -10.22
N GLU A 104 30.00 1.93 -11.37
CA GLU A 104 30.92 2.55 -12.33
C GLU A 104 31.46 3.90 -11.85
N CYS A 105 30.63 4.73 -11.22
CA CYS A 105 31.08 5.98 -10.61
C CYS A 105 32.11 5.77 -9.49
N GLU A 106 31.97 4.71 -8.70
CA GLU A 106 32.90 4.36 -7.61
C GLU A 106 34.30 3.98 -8.12
N LYS A 107 34.41 3.50 -9.36
CA LYS A 107 35.69 3.19 -10.01
C LYS A 107 36.37 4.41 -10.61
N MET A 108 35.66 5.53 -10.74
CA MET A 108 36.22 6.73 -11.37
C MET A 108 37.17 7.48 -10.42
N GLU A 109 38.24 8.01 -10.98
CA GLU A 109 39.21 8.82 -10.23
C GLU A 109 38.52 10.02 -9.57
N GLY A 110 38.80 10.20 -8.28
CA GLY A 110 38.27 11.31 -7.50
C GLY A 110 36.86 11.11 -7.00
N PHE A 111 36.27 9.91 -7.06
CA PHE A 111 35.09 9.56 -6.26
C PHE A 111 35.35 9.86 -4.78
N VAL A 112 34.36 10.44 -4.10
CA VAL A 112 34.43 10.75 -2.67
C VAL A 112 33.31 10.05 -1.92
N GLU A 113 32.06 10.30 -2.31
CA GLU A 113 30.91 9.82 -1.56
C GLU A 113 29.63 9.78 -2.40
N LYS A 114 28.66 8.98 -1.99
CA LYS A 114 27.37 8.77 -2.66
C LYS A 114 26.21 9.14 -1.74
N TYR A 115 25.09 9.57 -2.32
CA TYR A 115 23.92 10.02 -1.57
C TYR A 115 22.62 9.56 -2.20
N GLU A 116 21.64 9.29 -1.34
CA GLU A 116 20.25 9.01 -1.66
C GLU A 116 20.01 7.85 -2.65
N ARG A 117 20.95 6.92 -2.71
CA ARG A 117 20.85 5.76 -3.62
C ARG A 117 19.79 4.75 -3.19
N ASP A 118 19.23 4.91 -2.00
CA ASP A 118 18.27 4.03 -1.33
C ASP A 118 16.85 4.63 -1.25
N ILE A 119 16.64 5.85 -1.73
CA ILE A 119 15.29 6.41 -1.90
C ILE A 119 14.59 5.69 -3.05
N SER A 120 13.49 5.00 -2.73
CA SER A 120 12.70 4.29 -3.73
C SER A 120 12.09 5.23 -4.76
N PHE A 121 11.97 4.75 -6.00
CA PHE A 121 11.54 5.56 -7.14
C PHE A 121 10.17 6.24 -6.95
N TYR A 122 9.18 5.50 -6.44
CA TYR A 122 7.85 6.06 -6.19
C TYR A 122 7.87 7.12 -5.08
N LYS A 123 8.67 6.94 -4.01
CA LYS A 123 8.82 7.96 -2.96
C LYS A 123 9.46 9.21 -3.52
N ARG A 124 10.52 9.04 -4.33
CA ARG A 124 11.19 10.17 -5.00
C ARG A 124 10.23 10.93 -5.92
N TYR A 125 9.38 10.22 -6.67
CA TYR A 125 8.34 10.84 -7.51
C TYR A 125 7.38 11.69 -6.67
N ILE A 126 6.82 11.11 -5.61
CA ILE A 126 5.88 11.79 -4.72
C ILE A 126 6.53 13.07 -4.15
N MET A 127 7.77 12.95 -3.66
CA MET A 127 8.55 14.03 -3.08
C MET A 127 8.81 15.19 -4.06
N ASP A 128 9.35 14.86 -5.23
CA ASP A 128 9.78 15.86 -6.22
C ASP A 128 8.59 16.55 -6.90
N LYS A 129 7.49 15.81 -7.13
CA LYS A 129 6.25 16.37 -7.68
C LYS A 129 5.39 17.05 -6.61
N LYS A 130 5.78 16.96 -5.33
CA LYS A 130 4.98 17.40 -4.18
C LYS A 130 3.56 16.80 -4.21
N LEU A 131 3.46 15.54 -4.65
CA LEU A 131 2.19 14.85 -4.78
C LEU A 131 1.66 14.54 -3.39
N VAL A 132 0.44 14.97 -3.09
CA VAL A 132 -0.21 14.70 -1.81
C VAL A 132 -1.29 13.65 -2.03
N MET A 133 -1.21 12.52 -1.33
CA MET A 133 -2.21 11.45 -1.42
C MET A 133 -3.57 11.98 -0.96
N PHE A 134 -4.65 11.55 -1.59
CA PHE A 134 -6.04 11.94 -1.32
C PHE A 134 -6.37 13.42 -1.53
N ALA A 135 -5.42 14.23 -2.02
CA ALA A 135 -5.62 15.63 -2.34
C ALA A 135 -5.82 15.85 -3.85
N ARG A 136 -6.61 16.88 -4.19
CA ARG A 136 -6.95 17.21 -5.57
C ARG A 136 -5.70 17.41 -6.42
N THR A 137 -5.61 16.70 -7.54
CA THR A 137 -4.47 16.75 -8.47
C THR A 137 -4.99 16.87 -9.89
N ARG A 138 -4.36 17.73 -10.69
CA ARG A 138 -4.64 17.90 -12.10
C ARG A 138 -3.64 17.12 -12.95
N VAL A 139 -4.15 16.43 -13.96
CA VAL A 139 -3.36 15.82 -15.02
C VAL A 139 -3.73 16.43 -16.37
N GLU A 140 -2.70 16.78 -17.15
CA GLU A 140 -2.82 17.18 -18.55
C GLU A 140 -2.14 16.10 -19.41
N GLY A 141 -2.84 15.60 -20.41
CA GLY A 141 -2.29 14.52 -21.23
C GLY A 141 -3.25 13.99 -22.27
N ARG A 142 -3.17 12.69 -22.55
CA ARG A 142 -4.07 11.99 -23.46
C ARG A 142 -4.65 10.78 -22.76
N MET A 143 -5.98 10.64 -22.79
CA MET A 143 -6.62 9.38 -22.41
C MET A 143 -6.32 8.32 -23.48
N ILE A 144 -5.78 7.17 -23.05
CA ILE A 144 -5.40 6.05 -23.93
C ILE A 144 -6.29 4.81 -23.72
N LYS A 145 -7.05 4.76 -22.63
CA LYS A 145 -8.05 3.71 -22.36
C LYS A 145 -9.16 4.30 -21.50
N GLU A 146 -10.42 3.94 -21.75
CA GLU A 146 -11.57 4.44 -20.99
C GLU A 146 -11.87 3.63 -19.72
N LYS A 147 -11.70 2.29 -19.75
CA LYS A 147 -12.06 1.40 -18.63
C LYS A 147 -11.00 0.32 -18.34
N PRO A 148 -10.31 0.34 -17.18
CA PRO A 148 -10.17 1.51 -16.32
C PRO A 148 -9.61 2.69 -17.11
N MET A 149 -9.84 3.91 -16.62
CA MET A 149 -9.39 5.12 -17.29
C MET A 149 -7.86 5.20 -17.18
N VAL A 150 -7.17 5.23 -18.32
CA VAL A 150 -5.70 5.35 -18.36
C VAL A 150 -5.32 6.62 -19.10
N PHE A 151 -4.53 7.47 -18.44
CA PHE A 151 -4.02 8.73 -18.96
C PHE A 151 -2.51 8.66 -19.17
N ASP A 152 -2.05 9.02 -20.36
CA ASP A 152 -0.64 9.31 -20.62
C ASP A 152 -0.37 10.79 -20.36
N ALA A 153 0.36 11.08 -19.27
CA ALA A 153 0.52 12.44 -18.76
C ALA A 153 1.67 13.18 -19.44
N THR A 154 1.38 14.40 -19.83
CA THR A 154 2.39 15.43 -20.14
C THR A 154 2.71 16.30 -18.92
N SER A 155 1.75 16.43 -17.99
CA SER A 155 1.94 17.16 -16.75
C SER A 155 1.05 16.60 -15.64
N VAL A 156 1.58 16.57 -14.42
CA VAL A 156 0.85 16.24 -13.19
C VAL A 156 1.14 17.35 -12.19
N LYS A 157 0.09 18.01 -11.70
CA LYS A 157 0.19 19.17 -10.81
C LYS A 157 -0.78 19.01 -9.62
N PRO A 158 -0.27 18.90 -8.39
CA PRO A 158 -1.09 19.01 -7.20
C PRO A 158 -1.84 20.35 -7.19
N LEU A 159 -3.08 20.36 -6.71
CA LEU A 159 -3.90 21.56 -6.54
C LEU A 159 -4.20 21.78 -5.06
N ASN A 160 -4.50 23.04 -4.72
CA ASN A 160 -5.16 23.35 -3.46
C ASN A 160 -6.66 23.07 -3.64
N GLY A 161 -7.28 22.39 -2.68
CA GLY A 161 -8.71 22.08 -2.75
C GLY A 161 -9.15 21.15 -1.63
N GLU A 162 -10.43 20.79 -1.66
CA GLU A 162 -11.00 19.81 -0.74
C GLU A 162 -10.43 18.42 -0.99
N ASP A 163 -10.33 17.63 0.08
CA ASP A 163 -9.91 16.25 0.04
C ASP A 163 -10.97 15.33 -0.58
N LEU A 164 -10.56 14.12 -0.94
CA LEU A 164 -11.47 13.07 -1.39
C LEU A 164 -12.56 12.79 -0.33
N LYS A 165 -13.81 12.96 -0.72
CA LYS A 165 -15.01 12.62 0.08
C LYS A 165 -15.49 11.19 -0.25
N ASP A 166 -16.41 10.67 0.55
CA ASP A 166 -17.15 9.43 0.31
C ASP A 166 -16.28 8.20 -0.01
N ILE A 167 -15.25 7.98 0.82
CA ILE A 167 -14.32 6.86 0.66
C ILE A 167 -15.04 5.52 0.88
N LYS A 168 -15.14 4.74 -0.19
CA LYS A 168 -15.69 3.38 -0.14
C LYS A 168 -14.66 2.38 0.38
N PHE A 169 -15.04 1.62 1.40
CA PHE A 169 -14.24 0.51 1.90
C PHE A 169 -15.09 -0.73 2.18
N ILE A 170 -14.42 -1.88 2.18
CA ILE A 170 -14.98 -3.14 2.67
C ILE A 170 -14.05 -3.65 3.76
N ALA A 171 -14.57 -3.78 4.98
CA ALA A 171 -13.91 -4.51 6.04
C ALA A 171 -14.29 -6.00 5.95
N PHE A 172 -13.32 -6.89 6.19
CA PHE A 172 -13.53 -8.32 6.11
C PHE A 172 -12.83 -9.08 7.24
N ASP A 173 -13.35 -10.27 7.51
CA ASP A 173 -12.80 -11.26 8.43
C ASP A 173 -13.13 -12.67 7.89
N ILE A 174 -12.26 -13.64 8.13
CA ILE A 174 -12.50 -15.05 7.78
C ILE A 174 -12.55 -15.93 9.02
N GLU A 175 -13.42 -16.94 8.97
CA GLU A 175 -13.35 -18.07 9.91
C GLU A 175 -12.96 -19.35 9.20
N THR A 176 -12.12 -20.13 9.88
CA THR A 176 -11.49 -21.33 9.32
C THR A 176 -11.85 -22.55 10.15
N TYR A 177 -12.00 -23.69 9.50
CA TYR A 177 -12.20 -24.94 10.19
C TYR A 177 -10.97 -25.28 11.05
N ASN A 178 -11.18 -25.77 12.26
CA ASN A 178 -10.10 -25.89 13.24
C ASN A 178 -10.19 -27.14 14.13
N LEU A 179 -10.66 -28.27 13.58
CA LEU A 179 -10.78 -29.55 14.30
C LEU A 179 -9.46 -30.00 14.97
N ARG A 180 -8.32 -29.66 14.37
CA ARG A 180 -6.98 -30.10 14.81
C ARG A 180 -6.24 -29.04 15.62
N GLY A 181 -6.93 -28.03 16.14
CA GLY A 181 -6.33 -26.89 16.83
C GLY A 181 -6.03 -25.76 15.86
N ASN A 182 -4.78 -25.28 15.82
CA ASN A 182 -4.42 -24.16 14.94
C ASN A 182 -4.70 -24.51 13.46
N PRO A 183 -5.50 -23.70 12.75
CA PRO A 183 -5.94 -24.02 11.39
C PRO A 183 -4.77 -23.93 10.41
N ARG A 184 -4.72 -24.85 9.45
CA ARG A 184 -3.66 -24.93 8.44
C ARG A 184 -4.24 -24.79 7.03
N PRO A 185 -3.81 -23.80 6.24
CA PRO A 185 -4.47 -23.47 4.97
C PRO A 185 -4.36 -24.56 3.89
N ASP A 186 -3.38 -25.47 3.98
CA ASP A 186 -3.22 -26.60 3.06
C ASP A 186 -4.33 -27.64 3.22
N VAL A 187 -4.89 -27.80 4.43
CA VAL A 187 -5.91 -28.80 4.73
C VAL A 187 -7.26 -28.18 5.09
N ASP A 188 -7.28 -27.25 6.03
CA ASP A 188 -8.49 -26.78 6.67
C ASP A 188 -9.19 -25.71 5.80
N PRO A 189 -10.49 -25.85 5.50
CA PRO A 189 -11.22 -24.89 4.68
C PRO A 189 -11.57 -23.61 5.44
N ILE A 190 -11.71 -22.52 4.69
CA ILE A 190 -12.48 -21.35 5.13
C ILE A 190 -13.95 -21.76 5.16
N ILE A 191 -14.63 -21.48 6.28
CA ILE A 191 -16.03 -21.83 6.51
C ILE A 191 -16.95 -20.61 6.46
N MET A 192 -16.41 -19.42 6.73
CA MET A 192 -17.14 -18.16 6.64
C MET A 192 -16.24 -17.01 6.15
N ILE A 193 -16.83 -16.08 5.39
CA ILE A 193 -16.22 -14.79 5.05
C ILE A 193 -17.22 -13.69 5.39
N SER A 194 -16.90 -12.88 6.38
CA SER A 194 -17.72 -11.78 6.85
C SER A 194 -17.28 -10.46 6.22
N LEU A 195 -18.24 -9.62 5.87
CA LEU A 195 -18.04 -8.35 5.18
C LEU A 195 -18.89 -7.25 5.84
N TYR A 196 -18.26 -6.11 6.04
CA TYR A 196 -18.91 -4.85 6.42
C TYR A 196 -18.55 -3.77 5.40
N PHE A 197 -19.56 -3.09 4.88
CA PHE A 197 -19.41 -2.07 3.85
C PHE A 197 -19.46 -0.68 4.47
N SER A 198 -18.75 0.28 3.88
CA SER A 198 -18.73 1.67 4.35
C SER A 198 -20.10 2.37 4.38
N ASP A 199 -21.10 1.82 3.68
CA ASP A 199 -22.49 2.29 3.72
C ASP A 199 -23.35 1.59 4.80
N GLY A 200 -22.73 0.79 5.66
CA GLY A 200 -23.37 0.08 6.77
C GLY A 200 -23.97 -1.27 6.42
N ARG A 201 -23.96 -1.68 5.14
CA ARG A 201 -24.37 -3.04 4.77
C ARG A 201 -23.49 -4.09 5.45
N LYS A 202 -24.05 -5.27 5.64
CA LYS A 202 -23.41 -6.44 6.26
C LYS A 202 -23.65 -7.66 5.39
N LYS A 203 -22.65 -8.53 5.29
CA LYS A 203 -22.79 -9.77 4.54
C LYS A 203 -21.92 -10.87 5.11
N LEU A 204 -22.49 -12.06 5.24
CA LEU A 204 -21.77 -13.29 5.59
C LEU A 204 -21.88 -14.26 4.42
N LEU A 205 -20.75 -14.73 3.90
CA LEU A 205 -20.70 -15.84 2.98
C LEU A 205 -20.37 -17.11 3.76
N THR A 206 -21.12 -18.18 3.55
CA THR A 206 -20.85 -19.48 4.20
C THR A 206 -21.36 -20.63 3.34
N THR A 207 -20.92 -21.86 3.64
CA THR A 207 -21.34 -23.08 2.93
C THR A 207 -22.44 -23.86 3.65
N LYS A 208 -22.76 -23.52 4.91
CA LYS A 208 -23.85 -24.15 5.67
C LYS A 208 -25.09 -23.28 5.67
N LYS A 209 -26.26 -23.91 5.65
CA LYS A 209 -27.56 -23.25 5.56
C LYS A 209 -27.89 -22.48 6.85
N ILE A 210 -27.87 -21.15 6.79
CA ILE A 210 -28.30 -20.23 7.84
C ILE A 210 -29.39 -19.31 7.30
N ARG A 211 -30.46 -19.11 8.06
CA ARG A 211 -31.65 -18.32 7.65
C ARG A 211 -31.62 -16.92 8.27
N LYS A 212 -30.70 -16.09 7.80
CA LYS A 212 -30.60 -14.66 8.16
C LYS A 212 -30.47 -13.85 6.86
N ASP A 213 -30.99 -12.64 6.86
CA ASP A 213 -31.05 -11.73 5.71
C ASP A 213 -29.66 -11.33 5.18
N TYR A 214 -28.69 -11.16 6.08
CA TYR A 214 -27.30 -10.84 5.73
C TYR A 214 -26.48 -12.06 5.27
N VAL A 215 -27.04 -13.28 5.23
CA VAL A 215 -26.29 -14.50 4.90
C VAL A 215 -26.54 -14.94 3.46
N GLU A 216 -25.46 -15.12 2.70
CA GLU A 216 -25.46 -15.82 1.42
C GLU A 216 -24.93 -17.24 1.64
N ASN A 217 -25.75 -18.25 1.30
CA ASN A 217 -25.40 -19.66 1.43
C ASN A 217 -24.85 -20.17 0.07
N LEU A 218 -23.63 -20.69 0.06
CA LEU A 218 -22.93 -21.16 -1.12
C LEU A 218 -22.75 -22.68 -1.10
N GLU A 219 -22.54 -23.29 -2.27
CA GLU A 219 -22.42 -24.75 -2.40
C GLU A 219 -21.16 -25.29 -1.72
N ASP A 220 -20.02 -24.64 -1.94
CA ASP A 220 -18.72 -25.05 -1.45
C ASP A 220 -17.77 -23.85 -1.23
N GLU A 221 -16.58 -24.12 -0.71
CA GLU A 221 -15.57 -23.10 -0.45
C GLU A 221 -15.12 -22.40 -1.73
N ALA A 222 -15.02 -23.13 -2.85
CA ALA A 222 -14.63 -22.55 -4.14
C ALA A 222 -15.64 -21.50 -4.60
N SER A 223 -16.93 -21.79 -4.49
CA SER A 223 -18.03 -20.88 -4.80
C SER A 223 -18.06 -19.68 -3.86
N MET A 224 -17.77 -19.88 -2.57
CA MET A 224 -17.63 -18.82 -1.57
C MET A 224 -16.48 -17.86 -1.88
N LEU A 225 -15.29 -18.40 -2.20
CA LEU A 225 -14.12 -17.60 -2.59
C LEU A 225 -14.37 -16.85 -3.91
N LEU A 226 -15.00 -17.50 -4.89
CA LEU A 226 -15.40 -16.86 -6.14
C LEU A 226 -16.41 -15.74 -5.90
N ARG A 227 -17.37 -15.93 -4.98
CA ARG A 227 -18.32 -14.89 -4.61
C ARG A 227 -17.65 -13.71 -3.93
N PHE A 228 -16.70 -13.95 -3.02
CA PHE A 228 -15.89 -12.89 -2.42
C PHE A 228 -15.15 -12.07 -3.49
N ILE A 229 -14.49 -12.72 -4.45
CA ILE A 229 -13.84 -12.04 -5.58
C ILE A 229 -14.83 -11.17 -6.37
N LYS A 230 -16.01 -11.71 -6.68
CA LYS A 230 -17.07 -10.97 -7.40
C LYS A 230 -17.50 -9.73 -6.63
N ILE A 231 -17.73 -9.85 -5.32
CA ILE A 231 -18.14 -8.71 -4.47
C ILE A 231 -17.09 -7.59 -4.52
N ILE A 232 -15.80 -7.90 -4.34
CA ILE A 232 -14.74 -6.87 -4.39
C ILE A 232 -14.68 -6.19 -5.78
N ARG A 233 -14.92 -6.94 -6.86
CA ARG A 233 -14.96 -6.39 -8.22
C ARG A 233 -16.20 -5.54 -8.49
N GLU A 234 -17.37 -5.95 -8.01
CA GLU A 234 -18.66 -5.28 -8.17
C GLU A 234 -18.70 -3.96 -7.38
N GLU A 235 -18.29 -4.01 -6.12
CA GLU A 235 -18.36 -2.87 -5.18
C GLU A 235 -17.23 -1.86 -5.39
N ARG A 236 -16.15 -2.30 -6.07
CA ARG A 236 -15.00 -1.47 -6.43
C ARG A 236 -14.47 -0.62 -5.26
N PRO A 237 -14.23 -1.17 -4.04
CA PRO A 237 -13.80 -0.37 -2.92
C PRO A 237 -12.44 0.29 -3.19
N LEU A 238 -12.19 1.39 -2.50
CA LEU A 238 -10.86 2.01 -2.44
C LEU A 238 -9.98 1.26 -1.43
N PHE A 239 -10.55 0.89 -0.28
CA PHE A 239 -9.86 0.15 0.78
C PHE A 239 -10.47 -1.23 1.01
N LEU A 240 -9.60 -2.24 1.11
CA LEU A 240 -9.94 -3.54 1.66
C LEU A 240 -9.31 -3.62 3.05
N VAL A 241 -10.12 -3.72 4.09
CA VAL A 241 -9.71 -3.49 5.47
C VAL A 241 -9.81 -4.77 6.28
N GLY A 242 -8.78 -5.10 7.05
CA GLY A 242 -8.78 -6.23 7.97
C GLY A 242 -8.13 -5.88 9.30
N TYR A 243 -8.20 -6.81 10.24
CA TYR A 243 -7.55 -6.70 11.55
C TYR A 243 -6.61 -7.88 11.75
N ASN A 244 -5.29 -7.64 11.72
CA ASN A 244 -4.25 -8.67 11.66
C ASN A 244 -4.31 -9.55 10.39
N SER A 245 -4.96 -9.03 9.35
CA SER A 245 -5.15 -9.68 8.06
C SER A 245 -3.86 -9.89 7.26
N ASP A 246 -2.81 -9.12 7.50
CA ASP A 246 -1.49 -9.32 6.87
C ASP A 246 -0.87 -10.66 7.29
N LEU A 247 -1.07 -11.07 8.54
CA LEU A 247 -0.44 -12.26 9.12
C LEU A 247 -1.33 -13.50 9.08
N PHE A 248 -2.66 -13.34 9.01
CA PHE A 248 -3.59 -14.46 9.00
C PHE A 248 -4.44 -14.52 7.73
N ASP A 249 -5.41 -13.62 7.57
CA ASP A 249 -6.46 -13.76 6.57
C ASP A 249 -5.93 -13.75 5.14
N MET A 250 -5.06 -12.82 4.79
CA MET A 250 -4.53 -12.69 3.42
C MET A 250 -3.68 -13.92 3.04
N PRO A 251 -2.73 -14.40 3.87
CA PRO A 251 -2.02 -15.66 3.59
C PRO A 251 -2.96 -16.85 3.44
N TYR A 252 -3.98 -16.96 4.30
CA TYR A 252 -4.92 -18.07 4.29
C TYR A 252 -5.80 -18.05 3.03
N LEU A 253 -6.41 -16.90 2.71
CA LEU A 253 -7.17 -16.67 1.48
C LEU A 253 -6.34 -16.99 0.24
N LYS A 254 -5.09 -16.53 0.18
CA LYS A 254 -4.21 -16.81 -0.96
C LYS A 254 -4.00 -18.31 -1.16
N ALA A 255 -3.66 -19.03 -0.09
CA ALA A 255 -3.41 -20.47 -0.16
C ALA A 255 -4.68 -21.26 -0.55
N ARG A 256 -5.84 -20.90 0.00
CA ARG A 256 -7.12 -21.53 -0.38
C ARG A 256 -7.54 -21.19 -1.80
N MET A 257 -7.36 -19.96 -2.26
CA MET A 257 -7.62 -19.60 -3.65
C MET A 257 -6.70 -20.33 -4.63
N ASP A 258 -5.41 -20.50 -4.29
CA ASP A 258 -4.48 -21.26 -5.12
C ASP A 258 -4.90 -22.72 -5.29
N LYS A 259 -5.38 -23.36 -4.21
CA LYS A 259 -5.94 -24.72 -4.26
C LYS A 259 -7.05 -24.86 -5.29
N TYR A 260 -7.89 -23.84 -5.45
CA TYR A 260 -8.99 -23.81 -6.44
C TYR A 260 -8.63 -23.09 -7.75
N LYS A 261 -7.35 -22.73 -7.97
CA LYS A 261 -6.88 -21.98 -9.16
C LYS A 261 -7.58 -20.63 -9.34
N LEU A 262 -8.05 -20.02 -8.25
CA LEU A 262 -8.61 -18.67 -8.21
C LEU A 262 -7.50 -17.65 -7.99
N LYS A 263 -7.70 -16.42 -8.48
CA LYS A 263 -6.72 -15.33 -8.36
C LYS A 263 -7.33 -14.15 -7.61
N MET A 264 -6.56 -13.58 -6.68
CA MET A 264 -6.88 -12.29 -6.03
C MET A 264 -6.48 -11.12 -6.96
N ASP A 265 -7.10 -11.04 -8.14
CA ASP A 265 -6.83 -10.04 -9.18
C ASP A 265 -7.56 -8.71 -8.94
N PHE A 266 -7.44 -8.20 -7.71
CA PHE A 266 -8.07 -6.96 -7.31
C PHE A 266 -7.30 -5.70 -7.75
N GLY A 267 -6.12 -5.86 -8.37
CA GLY A 267 -5.37 -4.76 -8.95
C GLY A 267 -6.19 -4.06 -10.04
N TRP A 268 -6.17 -2.72 -10.06
CA TRP A 268 -6.96 -1.95 -11.02
C TRP A 268 -6.46 -2.14 -12.46
N ASP A 269 -5.21 -2.59 -12.63
CA ASP A 269 -4.64 -3.03 -13.92
C ASP A 269 -4.94 -4.51 -14.26
N GLY A 270 -5.79 -5.18 -13.46
CA GLY A 270 -6.11 -6.61 -13.59
C GLY A 270 -5.05 -7.54 -12.99
N SER A 271 -4.02 -7.01 -12.33
CA SER A 271 -3.00 -7.85 -11.70
C SER A 271 -3.46 -8.46 -10.38
N SER A 272 -2.90 -9.64 -10.09
CA SER A 272 -3.04 -10.31 -8.80
C SER A 272 -2.22 -9.62 -7.70
N GLY A 273 -2.77 -9.65 -6.49
CA GLY A 273 -2.06 -9.22 -5.28
C GLY A 273 -0.75 -9.99 -5.07
N LYS A 274 0.22 -9.31 -4.47
CA LYS A 274 1.53 -9.89 -4.13
C LYS A 274 1.89 -9.56 -2.70
N PHE A 275 2.42 -10.53 -1.97
CA PHE A 275 3.04 -10.25 -0.69
C PHE A 275 4.32 -9.44 -0.88
N VAL A 276 4.44 -8.34 -0.15
CA VAL A 276 5.60 -7.47 -0.16
C VAL A 276 6.20 -7.44 1.23
N ARG A 277 7.50 -7.73 1.32
CA ARG A 277 8.27 -7.59 2.55
C ARG A 277 9.24 -6.42 2.45
N ARG A 278 9.21 -5.52 3.43
CA ARG A 278 10.10 -4.35 3.56
C ARG A 278 10.59 -4.26 5.01
N GLY A 279 11.76 -4.82 5.27
CA GLY A 279 12.26 -4.97 6.64
C GLY A 279 11.33 -5.85 7.47
N ARG A 280 10.78 -5.29 8.56
CA ARG A 280 9.79 -5.95 9.43
C ARG A 280 8.36 -5.89 8.89
N GLN A 281 8.09 -5.05 7.88
CA GLN A 281 6.75 -4.94 7.29
C GLN A 281 6.52 -6.07 6.31
N TYR A 282 5.35 -6.70 6.41
CA TYR A 282 4.88 -7.75 5.53
C TYR A 282 3.38 -7.54 5.30
N GLY A 283 2.93 -7.64 4.06
CA GLY A 283 1.51 -7.49 3.76
C GLY A 283 1.19 -7.76 2.30
N MET A 284 -0.10 -7.97 2.03
CA MET A 284 -0.61 -8.18 0.68
C MET A 284 -0.79 -6.83 -0.02
N ARG A 285 -0.12 -6.63 -1.16
CA ARG A 285 -0.24 -5.42 -1.96
C ARG A 285 -1.01 -5.68 -3.25
N PHE A 286 -2.06 -4.89 -3.46
CA PHE A 286 -2.73 -4.75 -4.75
C PHE A 286 -2.36 -3.40 -5.38
N LYS A 287 -2.47 -3.29 -6.69
CA LYS A 287 -2.22 -2.03 -7.40
C LYS A 287 -3.50 -1.21 -7.46
N GLY A 288 -3.50 -0.02 -6.87
CA GLY A 288 -4.66 0.88 -6.81
C GLY A 288 -5.68 0.53 -5.73
N LEU A 289 -6.02 -0.74 -5.50
CA LEU A 289 -6.76 -1.15 -4.29
C LEU A 289 -5.80 -1.14 -3.10
N ILE A 290 -6.12 -0.40 -2.05
CA ILE A 290 -5.25 -0.32 -0.87
C ILE A 290 -5.75 -1.31 0.18
N HIS A 291 -4.89 -2.27 0.51
CA HIS A 291 -5.11 -3.15 1.65
C HIS A 291 -4.65 -2.46 2.93
N VAL A 292 -5.58 -2.27 3.86
CA VAL A 292 -5.36 -1.65 5.17
C VAL A 292 -5.48 -2.73 6.23
N ASP A 293 -4.38 -3.02 6.92
CA ASP A 293 -4.42 -3.78 8.17
C ASP A 293 -4.40 -2.80 9.34
N LEU A 294 -5.44 -2.81 10.16
CA LEU A 294 -5.55 -1.91 11.31
C LEU A 294 -4.63 -2.32 12.46
N TYR A 295 -4.28 -3.61 12.60
CA TYR A 295 -3.54 -4.09 13.75
C TYR A 295 -2.13 -3.47 13.88
N PRO A 296 -1.29 -3.43 12.82
CA PRO A 296 0.01 -2.79 12.91
C PRO A 296 -0.09 -1.27 13.18
N PHE A 297 -1.10 -0.59 12.62
CA PHE A 297 -1.31 0.83 12.87
C PHE A 297 -1.65 1.07 14.35
N ILE A 298 -2.59 0.31 14.89
CA ILE A 298 -2.97 0.39 16.31
C ILE A 298 -1.75 0.12 17.18
N MET A 299 -1.04 -0.98 16.97
CA MET A 299 0.11 -1.36 17.79
C MET A 299 1.24 -0.31 17.75
N ASN A 300 1.59 0.20 16.56
CA ASN A 300 2.73 1.10 16.39
C ASN A 300 2.44 2.55 16.74
N ILE A 301 1.20 3.01 16.52
CA ILE A 301 0.82 4.44 16.59
C ILE A 301 -0.08 4.72 17.78
N LEU A 302 -1.11 3.91 17.99
CA LEU A 302 -2.08 4.15 19.05
C LEU A 302 -1.70 3.47 20.37
N GLY A 303 -1.02 2.33 20.30
CA GLY A 303 -0.67 1.46 21.42
C GLY A 303 -0.11 2.20 22.65
N PRO A 304 0.85 3.14 22.49
CA PRO A 304 1.38 3.93 23.60
C PRO A 304 0.35 4.78 24.36
N ASN A 305 -0.79 5.09 23.73
CA ASN A 305 -1.86 5.91 24.28
C ASN A 305 -3.10 5.09 24.68
N LEU A 306 -3.11 3.78 24.42
CA LEU A 306 -4.20 2.90 24.84
C LEU A 306 -3.99 2.42 26.27
N LYS A 307 -5.09 2.25 27.00
CA LYS A 307 -5.12 1.66 28.34
C LYS A 307 -4.98 0.14 28.28
N THR A 308 -5.48 -0.50 27.22
CA THR A 308 -5.31 -1.94 27.03
C THR A 308 -3.85 -2.28 26.73
N GLU A 309 -3.34 -3.29 27.43
CA GLU A 309 -2.01 -3.88 27.15
C GLU A 309 -2.08 -4.94 26.05
N VAL A 310 -3.29 -5.39 25.68
CA VAL A 310 -3.53 -6.39 24.63
C VAL A 310 -4.23 -5.71 23.46
N TYR A 311 -3.62 -5.79 22.28
CA TYR A 311 -4.13 -5.15 21.06
C TYR A 311 -4.99 -6.09 20.19
N GLY A 312 -5.68 -7.06 20.80
CA GLY A 312 -6.68 -7.86 20.10
C GLY A 312 -7.90 -7.02 19.71
N LEU A 313 -8.60 -7.41 18.63
CA LEU A 313 -9.75 -6.66 18.11
C LEU A 313 -10.80 -6.35 19.19
N ASP A 314 -11.13 -7.31 20.04
CA ASP A 314 -12.12 -7.11 21.11
C ASP A 314 -11.69 -6.03 22.12
N ALA A 315 -10.46 -6.13 22.62
CA ALA A 315 -9.93 -5.19 23.62
C ALA A 315 -9.86 -3.76 23.06
N VAL A 316 -9.38 -3.61 21.83
CA VAL A 316 -9.27 -2.31 21.17
C VAL A 316 -10.64 -1.75 20.80
N ALA A 317 -11.58 -2.58 20.35
CA ALA A 317 -12.95 -2.16 20.07
C ALA A 317 -13.65 -1.69 21.35
N LYS A 318 -13.53 -2.43 22.46
CA LYS A 318 -14.10 -2.02 23.75
C LYS A 318 -13.57 -0.66 24.18
N GLU A 319 -12.28 -0.41 24.03
CA GLU A 319 -11.67 0.86 24.43
C GLU A 319 -12.03 2.02 23.49
N LEU A 320 -11.97 1.83 22.17
CA LEU A 320 -12.13 2.93 21.20
C LEU A 320 -13.58 3.17 20.76
N LEU A 321 -14.42 2.14 20.79
CA LEU A 321 -15.82 2.17 20.33
C LEU A 321 -16.83 2.03 21.49
N GLY A 322 -16.41 1.51 22.65
CA GLY A 322 -17.32 1.19 23.75
C GLY A 322 -18.14 -0.08 23.50
N GLU A 323 -17.83 -0.85 22.46
CA GLU A 323 -18.47 -2.12 22.13
C GLU A 323 -17.42 -3.20 21.85
N GLY A 324 -17.74 -4.44 22.21
CA GLY A 324 -16.86 -5.59 22.03
C GLY A 324 -17.55 -6.76 21.33
N LYS A 325 -16.94 -7.93 21.47
CA LYS A 325 -17.44 -9.22 21.02
C LYS A 325 -18.07 -9.97 22.19
N ASP A 326 -19.02 -10.83 21.87
CA ASP A 326 -19.47 -11.86 22.80
C ASP A 326 -18.34 -12.88 23.01
N GLU A 327 -18.23 -13.40 24.23
CA GLU A 327 -17.22 -14.42 24.54
C GLU A 327 -17.52 -15.70 23.76
N MET A 328 -16.51 -16.17 23.00
CA MET A 328 -16.59 -17.43 22.27
C MET A 328 -15.28 -18.20 22.44
N ASN A 329 -15.39 -19.50 22.75
CA ASN A 329 -14.23 -20.37 22.79
C ASN A 329 -13.82 -20.75 21.37
N LYS A 330 -12.77 -20.08 20.83
CA LYS A 330 -12.27 -20.36 19.48
C LYS A 330 -11.90 -21.82 19.25
N GLY A 331 -11.47 -22.56 20.29
CA GLY A 331 -11.14 -23.98 20.17
C GLY A 331 -12.31 -24.89 19.82
N ASP A 332 -13.55 -24.43 20.03
CA ASP A 332 -14.78 -25.18 19.77
C ASP A 332 -15.50 -24.75 18.47
N MET A 333 -14.92 -23.85 17.66
CA MET A 333 -15.57 -23.36 16.42
C MET A 333 -15.94 -24.50 15.46
N TRP A 334 -15.08 -25.49 15.29
CA TRP A 334 -15.40 -26.68 14.49
C TRP A 334 -16.62 -27.43 15.04
N ARG A 335 -16.82 -27.49 16.38
CA ARG A 335 -17.99 -28.14 16.98
C ARG A 335 -19.27 -27.36 16.69
N MET A 336 -19.21 -26.04 16.85
CA MET A 336 -20.34 -25.15 16.52
C MET A 336 -20.72 -25.28 15.05
N TRP A 337 -19.71 -25.34 14.18
CA TRP A 337 -19.88 -25.63 12.77
C TRP A 337 -20.57 -26.98 12.55
N GLU A 338 -20.08 -28.08 13.13
CA GLU A 338 -20.63 -29.42 12.91
C GLU A 338 -22.03 -29.63 13.51
N TYR A 339 -22.29 -29.14 14.71
CA TYR A 339 -23.59 -29.32 15.37
C TYR A 339 -24.73 -28.58 14.66
N GLY A 340 -24.44 -27.48 13.97
CA GLY A 340 -25.46 -26.74 13.23
C GLY A 340 -26.44 -26.02 14.16
N GLY A 341 -27.64 -25.73 13.63
CA GLY A 341 -28.72 -25.11 14.39
C GLY A 341 -28.31 -23.80 15.06
N LYS A 342 -28.62 -23.66 16.36
CA LYS A 342 -28.33 -22.44 17.14
C LYS A 342 -26.83 -22.16 17.30
N GLU A 343 -25.99 -23.18 17.35
CA GLU A 343 -24.54 -22.99 17.49
C GLU A 343 -23.93 -22.42 16.21
N LEU A 344 -24.42 -22.86 15.05
CA LEU A 344 -24.03 -22.28 13.76
C LEU A 344 -24.50 -20.82 13.61
N GLU A 345 -25.70 -20.48 14.10
CA GLU A 345 -26.18 -19.10 14.12
C GLU A 345 -25.33 -18.20 15.01
N LYS A 346 -24.92 -18.67 16.20
CA LYS A 346 -23.98 -17.94 17.07
C LYS A 346 -22.63 -17.73 16.40
N LEU A 347 -22.09 -18.75 15.73
CA LEU A 347 -20.83 -18.65 14.99
C LEU A 347 -20.93 -17.61 13.86
N ALA A 348 -22.05 -17.55 13.15
CA ALA A 348 -22.32 -16.55 12.13
C ALA A 348 -22.39 -15.12 12.69
N GLU A 349 -23.04 -14.94 13.84
CA GLU A 349 -23.12 -13.63 14.52
C GLU A 349 -21.73 -13.19 15.02
N TYR A 350 -20.94 -14.12 15.57
CA TYR A 350 -19.56 -13.87 15.98
C TYR A 350 -18.68 -13.44 14.79
N SER A 351 -18.66 -14.22 13.71
CA SER A 351 -17.85 -13.89 12.53
C SER A 351 -18.26 -12.53 11.94
N LEU A 352 -19.56 -12.25 11.87
CA LEU A 352 -20.03 -10.97 11.37
C LEU A 352 -19.63 -9.80 12.27
N LYS A 353 -19.60 -10.01 13.59
CA LYS A 353 -19.17 -9.01 14.57
C LYS A 353 -17.71 -8.62 14.35
N ASP A 354 -16.83 -9.52 13.94
CA ASP A 354 -15.41 -9.24 13.69
C ASP A 354 -15.21 -8.30 12.49
N ALA A 355 -15.85 -8.57 11.36
CA ALA A 355 -15.82 -7.66 10.21
C ALA A 355 -16.50 -6.31 10.54
N TYR A 356 -17.60 -6.33 11.31
CA TYR A 356 -18.30 -5.12 11.74
C TYR A 356 -17.43 -4.23 12.65
N LEU A 357 -16.80 -4.78 13.69
CA LEU A 357 -15.93 -4.02 14.59
C LEU A 357 -14.70 -3.47 13.85
N THR A 358 -14.12 -4.27 12.94
CA THR A 358 -13.03 -3.82 12.07
C THR A 358 -13.48 -2.64 11.20
N GLY A 359 -14.68 -2.70 10.63
CA GLY A 359 -15.27 -1.60 9.88
C GLY A 359 -15.53 -0.35 10.72
N LYS A 360 -16.06 -0.50 11.94
CA LYS A 360 -16.27 0.62 12.87
C LYS A 360 -14.98 1.26 13.35
N LEU A 361 -13.93 0.46 13.59
CA LEU A 361 -12.59 1.00 13.85
C LEU A 361 -12.06 1.77 12.64
N MET A 362 -12.26 1.26 11.41
CA MET A 362 -11.89 1.98 10.20
C MET A 362 -12.62 3.33 10.12
N GLU A 363 -13.94 3.37 10.32
CA GLU A 363 -14.72 4.63 10.32
C GLU A 363 -14.15 5.65 11.32
N LYS A 364 -13.83 5.19 12.53
CA LYS A 364 -13.27 6.04 13.59
C LYS A 364 -11.86 6.56 13.24
N LEU A 365 -11.03 5.72 12.62
CA LEU A 365 -9.61 6.00 12.37
C LEU A 365 -9.34 6.61 10.98
N LEU A 366 -10.32 6.58 10.07
CA LEU A 366 -10.16 6.97 8.67
C LEU A 366 -9.56 8.36 8.52
N PHE A 367 -10.12 9.36 9.21
CA PHE A 367 -9.63 10.73 9.13
C PHE A 367 -8.15 10.82 9.54
N GLN A 368 -7.78 10.21 10.67
CA GLN A 368 -6.40 10.23 11.16
C GLN A 368 -5.43 9.54 10.18
N LEU A 369 -5.83 8.40 9.62
CA LEU A 369 -5.06 7.66 8.63
C LEU A 369 -4.79 8.47 7.36
N ILE A 370 -5.81 9.16 6.85
CA ILE A 370 -5.71 10.02 5.66
C ILE A 370 -4.82 11.23 5.94
N GLU A 371 -4.99 11.90 7.08
CA GLU A 371 -4.17 13.07 7.43
C GLU A 371 -2.70 12.72 7.63
N ILE A 372 -2.39 11.56 8.24
CA ILE A 372 -1.00 11.08 8.33
C ILE A 372 -0.43 10.80 6.94
N SER A 373 -1.21 10.20 6.04
CA SER A 373 -0.80 9.95 4.65
C SER A 373 -0.49 11.25 3.90
N LYS A 374 -1.34 12.27 4.04
CA LYS A 374 -1.14 13.61 3.48
C LYS A 374 0.11 14.27 4.03
N LEU A 375 0.25 14.32 5.36
CA LEU A 375 1.36 14.98 6.05
C LEU A 375 2.70 14.35 5.67
N THR A 376 2.77 13.01 5.64
CA THR A 376 4.02 12.27 5.39
C THR A 376 4.28 12.00 3.93
N SER A 377 3.33 12.32 3.04
CA SER A 377 3.41 12.03 1.60
C SER A 377 3.68 10.54 1.33
N LEU A 378 3.01 9.66 2.08
CA LEU A 378 3.12 8.20 1.93
C LEU A 378 1.78 7.61 1.50
N PRO A 379 1.75 6.63 0.59
CA PRO A 379 0.54 5.86 0.32
C PRO A 379 0.01 5.22 1.61
N LEU A 380 -1.32 5.15 1.75
CA LEU A 380 -1.95 4.62 2.97
C LEU A 380 -1.53 3.17 3.29
N TYR A 381 -1.20 2.37 2.26
CA TYR A 381 -0.61 1.04 2.42
C TYR A 381 0.65 1.05 3.31
N ASP A 382 1.54 2.04 3.12
CA ASP A 382 2.76 2.17 3.91
C ASP A 382 2.41 2.73 5.29
N VAL A 383 1.53 3.72 5.36
CA VAL A 383 1.12 4.40 6.62
C VAL A 383 0.64 3.39 7.66
N CYS A 384 -0.31 2.51 7.34
CA CYS A 384 -0.87 1.61 8.34
C CYS A 384 0.10 0.54 8.89
N ARG A 385 1.37 0.50 8.43
CA ARG A 385 2.35 -0.54 8.78
C ARG A 385 3.65 -0.01 9.39
N ILE A 386 3.85 1.30 9.43
CA ILE A 386 5.10 1.92 9.88
C ILE A 386 4.92 2.63 11.24
N GLY A 387 6.03 2.89 11.94
CA GLY A 387 6.03 3.60 13.22
C GLY A 387 6.36 5.10 13.10
N TYR A 388 6.22 5.84 14.20
CA TYR A 388 6.43 7.29 14.27
C TYR A 388 7.78 7.77 13.70
N SER A 389 8.88 7.06 13.99
CA SER A 389 10.20 7.45 13.47
C SER A 389 10.24 7.47 11.94
N GLN A 390 9.55 6.54 11.27
CA GLN A 390 9.47 6.47 9.82
C GLN A 390 8.53 7.54 9.23
N TYR A 391 7.51 7.97 9.97
CA TYR A 391 6.70 9.14 9.62
C TYR A 391 7.54 10.41 9.64
N VAL A 392 8.30 10.62 10.71
CA VAL A 392 9.19 11.79 10.84
C VAL A 392 10.25 11.78 9.74
N GLU A 393 10.89 10.63 9.48
CA GLU A 393 11.84 10.48 8.36
C GLU A 393 11.19 10.90 7.03
N SER A 394 10.00 10.37 6.73
CA SER A 394 9.30 10.66 5.46
C SER A 394 8.86 12.13 5.35
N TYR A 395 8.40 12.72 6.45
CA TYR A 395 8.06 14.14 6.52
C TYR A 395 9.30 15.03 6.29
N LEU A 396 10.43 14.73 6.93
CA LEU A 396 11.66 15.50 6.73
C LEU A 396 12.13 15.38 5.28
N MET A 397 12.14 14.17 4.72
CA MET A 397 12.50 13.93 3.33
C MET A 397 11.64 14.76 2.36
N SER A 398 10.33 14.87 2.58
CA SER A 398 9.44 15.65 1.70
C SER A 398 9.70 17.16 1.69
N HIS A 399 10.35 17.69 2.74
CA HIS A 399 10.61 19.12 2.88
C HIS A 399 12.09 19.50 2.65
N ILE A 400 13.02 18.57 2.83
CA ILE A 400 14.48 18.84 2.83
C ILE A 400 14.99 19.47 1.53
N ARG A 401 14.32 19.18 0.40
CA ARG A 401 14.66 19.74 -0.91
C ARG A 401 14.58 21.26 -0.97
N ALA A 402 13.64 21.87 -0.24
CA ALA A 402 13.51 23.32 -0.18
C ALA A 402 14.76 23.99 0.41
N PHE A 403 15.55 23.24 1.19
CA PHE A 403 16.78 23.69 1.83
C PHE A 403 18.05 23.36 1.03
N LYS A 404 17.91 22.73 -0.14
CA LYS A 404 19.01 22.16 -0.95
C LYS A 404 19.90 21.18 -0.16
N GLU A 405 19.33 20.51 0.83
CA GLU A 405 20.06 19.60 1.71
C GLU A 405 19.97 18.16 1.18
N LEU A 406 21.07 17.41 1.28
CA LEU A 406 21.15 16.02 0.85
C LEU A 406 20.65 15.08 1.94
N ILE A 407 19.90 14.05 1.53
CA ILE A 407 19.50 12.98 2.44
C ILE A 407 20.67 11.98 2.52
N PRO A 408 21.19 11.66 3.72
CA PRO A 408 22.19 10.62 3.85
C PRO A 408 21.59 9.25 3.46
N ASN A 409 22.43 8.33 2.97
CA ASN A 409 21.97 6.95 2.81
C ASN A 409 21.72 6.33 4.19
N ARG A 410 20.88 5.29 4.24
CA ARG A 410 20.79 4.44 5.42
C ARG A 410 22.16 3.86 5.77
N PRO A 411 22.52 3.85 7.06
CA PRO A 411 23.77 3.25 7.49
C PRO A 411 23.77 1.75 7.16
N THR A 412 24.94 1.27 6.76
CA THR A 412 25.23 -0.15 6.55
C THR A 412 25.28 -0.89 7.89
N GLN A 413 25.18 -2.21 7.86
CA GLN A 413 25.27 -3.02 9.08
C GLN A 413 26.58 -2.75 9.83
N GLU A 414 27.69 -2.59 9.11
CA GLU A 414 29.03 -2.29 9.63
C GLU A 414 29.12 -0.91 10.29
N GLU A 415 28.32 0.07 9.86
CA GLU A 415 28.29 1.42 10.47
C GLU A 415 27.42 1.48 11.74
N ILE A 416 26.56 0.49 11.97
CA ILE A 416 25.65 0.40 13.13
C ILE A 416 26.19 -0.54 14.21
N SER A 417 26.98 -1.54 13.82
CA SER A 417 27.68 -2.48 14.72
C SER A 417 28.92 -1.84 15.33
#